data_AF-A0A847Y183-F1
#
_entry.id   AF-A0A847Y183-F1
#
_cell.length_a   1.000
_cell.length_b   1.000
_cell.length_c   1.000
_cell.angle_alpha   90.00
_cell.angle_beta   90.00
_cell.angle_gamma   90.00
#
_symmetry.space_group_name_H-M   'P 1'
#
loop_
_entity.id
_entity.type
_entity.pdbx_description
1 polymer ?
#
loop_
_entity_poly.entity_id
_entity_poly.type
_entity_poly.pdbx_seq_one_letter_code
_entity_poly.pdbx_strand_id
1 'polypeptide(L)'
;MKAPLTTLIALISGLIVLLAYFIPVSQVQDISQVIINWAVSLSGVAMLVAIVSLLAAHWKKIRQKRTSDRYSILVIAGFTLTFLIGLVFGGPGSDDFQHVVTHIIFPIEAGLLGALAIGLTVSGFRLYRANRGWMTIVFGIATILFLLLNSGVFTTSLDIPLIKNALGVLQRLPDAGGRGILIGLALGAITAGLRIILGIDRPYHN
;
A
#
# COMPACT_ATOMS: atom_id res chain seq x y z
N MET A 1 -21.45 -28.14 1.25
CA MET A 1 -22.31 -28.03 2.44
C MET A 1 -21.97 -26.72 3.14
N LYS A 2 -23.01 -25.95 3.50
CA LYS A 2 -22.91 -24.62 4.12
C LYS A 2 -22.06 -24.76 5.40
N ALA A 3 -20.98 -24.00 5.55
CA ALA A 3 -20.26 -23.89 6.82
C ALA A 3 -20.67 -22.60 7.56
N PRO A 4 -21.95 -22.46 7.99
CA PRO A 4 -22.40 -21.25 8.67
C PRO A 4 -21.68 -21.07 10.00
N LEU A 5 -21.25 -22.18 10.62
CA LEU A 5 -20.55 -22.17 11.90
C LEU A 5 -19.20 -21.47 11.79
N THR A 6 -18.40 -21.78 10.76
CA THR A 6 -17.08 -21.16 10.56
C THR A 6 -17.20 -19.66 10.26
N THR A 7 -18.18 -19.29 9.44
CA THR A 7 -18.47 -17.86 9.16
C THR A 7 -18.97 -17.14 10.40
N LEU A 8 -19.82 -17.77 11.21
CA LEU A 8 -20.32 -17.20 12.46
C LEU A 8 -19.20 -17.00 13.48
N ILE A 9 -18.31 -17.97 13.62
CA ILE A 9 -17.13 -17.87 14.51
C ILE A 9 -16.24 -16.72 14.03
N ALA A 10 -15.92 -16.64 12.73
CA ALA A 10 -15.10 -15.57 12.17
C ALA A 10 -15.73 -14.18 12.37
N LEU A 11 -17.05 -14.07 12.18
CA LEU A 11 -17.80 -12.83 12.39
C LEU A 11 -17.75 -12.40 13.86
N ILE A 12 -18.03 -13.32 14.78
CA ILE A 12 -18.02 -13.04 16.23
C ILE A 12 -16.61 -12.67 16.68
N SER A 13 -15.58 -13.41 16.27
CA SER A 13 -14.20 -13.10 16.64
C SER A 13 -13.75 -11.74 16.11
N GLY A 14 -14.09 -11.43 14.84
CA GLY A 14 -13.78 -10.14 14.24
C GLY A 14 -14.51 -8.99 14.93
N LEU A 15 -15.78 -9.20 15.30
CA LEU A 15 -16.57 -8.19 16.02
C LEU A 15 -16.05 -7.93 17.43
N ILE A 16 -15.65 -8.98 18.17
CA ILE A 16 -15.05 -8.84 19.51
C ILE A 16 -13.75 -8.03 19.44
N VAL A 17 -12.87 -8.34 18.48
CA VAL A 17 -11.60 -7.60 18.29
C VAL A 17 -11.87 -6.13 17.93
N LEU A 18 -12.85 -5.88 17.04
CA LEU A 18 -13.25 -4.52 16.68
C LEU A 18 -13.79 -3.75 17.90
N LEU A 19 -14.68 -4.37 18.67
CA LEU A 19 -15.28 -3.75 19.87
C LEU A 19 -14.23 -3.43 20.94
N ALA A 20 -13.22 -4.30 21.11
CA ALA A 20 -12.12 -4.07 22.04
C ALA A 20 -11.33 -2.77 21.78
N TYR A 21 -11.33 -2.29 20.52
CA TYR A 21 -10.68 -1.04 20.15
C TYR A 21 -11.49 0.21 20.58
N PHE A 22 -12.82 0.11 20.59
CA PHE A 22 -13.70 1.26 20.89
C PHE A 22 -14.19 1.29 22.35
N ILE A 23 -14.22 0.14 23.03
CA ILE A 23 -14.79 0.02 24.38
C ILE A 23 -13.65 -0.29 25.38
N PRO A 24 -13.34 0.61 26.34
CA PRO A 24 -12.29 0.40 27.32
C PRO A 24 -12.78 -0.48 28.49
N VAL A 25 -13.17 -1.72 28.19
CA VAL A 25 -13.58 -2.73 29.19
C VAL A 25 -12.53 -3.83 29.21
N SER A 26 -11.90 -4.05 30.37
CA SER A 26 -10.78 -4.98 30.54
C SER A 26 -11.11 -6.39 30.05
N GLN A 27 -12.30 -6.92 30.34
CA GLN A 27 -12.69 -8.26 29.91
C GLN A 27 -12.73 -8.42 28.39
N VAL A 28 -13.16 -7.39 27.65
CA VAL A 28 -13.23 -7.41 26.18
C VAL A 28 -11.83 -7.33 25.58
N GLN A 29 -10.95 -6.54 26.20
CA GLN A 29 -9.54 -6.41 25.81
C GLN A 29 -8.77 -7.71 26.04
N ASP A 30 -8.96 -8.37 27.18
CA ASP A 30 -8.31 -9.64 27.51
C ASP A 30 -8.70 -10.74 26.52
N ILE A 31 -9.99 -10.86 26.20
CA ILE A 31 -10.48 -11.83 25.20
C ILE A 31 -9.93 -11.52 23.81
N SER A 32 -9.94 -10.24 23.41
CA SER A 32 -9.36 -9.80 22.13
C SER A 32 -7.87 -10.15 22.04
N GLN A 33 -7.11 -9.97 23.12
CA GLN A 33 -5.70 -10.31 23.15
C GLN A 33 -5.45 -11.80 22.96
N VAL A 34 -6.28 -12.67 23.55
CA VAL A 34 -6.21 -14.13 23.33
C VAL A 34 -6.48 -14.46 21.85
N ILE A 35 -7.53 -13.88 21.26
CA ILE A 35 -7.86 -14.07 19.84
C ILE A 35 -6.71 -13.60 18.94
N ILE A 36 -6.14 -12.43 19.21
CA ILE A 36 -5.01 -11.87 18.46
C ILE A 36 -3.78 -12.76 18.60
N ASN A 37 -3.46 -13.26 19.80
CA ASN A 37 -2.31 -14.15 20.00
C ASN A 37 -2.45 -15.46 19.20
N TRP A 38 -3.66 -16.03 19.14
CA TRP A 38 -3.94 -17.18 18.27
C TRP A 38 -3.81 -16.81 16.80
N ALA A 39 -4.34 -15.67 16.37
CA ALA A 39 -4.24 -15.20 15.00
C ALA A 39 -2.79 -14.96 14.57
N VAL A 40 -1.95 -14.36 15.42
CA VAL A 40 -0.51 -14.15 15.17
C VAL A 40 0.21 -15.49 15.02
N SER A 41 -0.07 -16.44 15.91
CA SER A 41 0.54 -17.78 15.85
C SER A 41 0.16 -18.53 14.56
N LEU A 42 -1.12 -18.51 14.20
CA LEU A 42 -1.62 -19.11 12.95
C LEU A 42 -1.07 -18.39 11.71
N SER A 43 -0.95 -17.06 11.75
CA SER A 43 -0.37 -16.26 10.68
C SER A 43 1.09 -16.63 10.42
N GLY A 44 1.88 -16.88 11.47
CA GLY A 44 3.26 -17.37 11.34
C GLY A 44 3.34 -18.70 10.58
N VAL A 45 2.47 -19.67 10.91
CA VAL A 45 2.40 -20.94 10.17
C VAL A 45 1.90 -20.73 8.73
N ALA A 46 0.88 -19.90 8.55
CA ALA A 46 0.34 -19.56 7.23
C ALA A 46 1.39 -18.88 6.34
N MET A 47 2.27 -18.06 6.91
CA MET A 47 3.38 -17.42 6.20
C MET A 47 4.38 -18.46 5.67
N LEU A 48 4.70 -19.50 6.45
CA LEU A 48 5.54 -20.60 5.97
C LEU A 48 4.88 -21.34 4.80
N VAL A 49 3.58 -21.64 4.91
CA VAL A 49 2.81 -22.26 3.81
C VAL A 49 2.81 -21.35 2.58
N ALA A 50 2.65 -20.04 2.76
CA ALA A 50 2.67 -19.06 1.68
C ALA A 50 4.03 -19.06 0.97
N ILE A 51 5.15 -19.05 1.71
CA ILE A 51 6.51 -19.12 1.15
C ILE A 51 6.69 -20.40 0.34
N VAL A 52 6.34 -21.56 0.91
CA VAL A 52 6.44 -22.86 0.21
C VAL A 52 5.59 -22.86 -1.05
N SER A 53 4.36 -22.36 -0.98
CA SER A 53 3.45 -22.27 -2.13
C SER A 53 4.00 -21.38 -3.25
N LEU A 54 4.60 -20.24 -2.88
CA LEU A 54 5.21 -19.30 -3.81
C LEU A 54 6.38 -19.95 -4.54
N LEU A 55 7.31 -20.56 -3.80
CA LEU A 55 8.47 -21.24 -4.36
C LEU A 55 8.06 -22.43 -5.23
N ALA A 56 7.11 -23.25 -4.77
CA ALA A 56 6.62 -24.40 -5.52
C ALA A 56 5.95 -23.97 -6.83
N ALA A 57 5.15 -22.90 -6.82
CA ALA A 57 4.50 -22.37 -8.01
C ALA A 57 5.51 -21.88 -9.05
N HIS A 58 6.51 -21.10 -8.62
CA HIS A 58 7.54 -20.56 -9.53
C HIS A 58 8.50 -21.66 -10.01
N TRP A 59 8.82 -22.63 -9.16
CA TRP A 59 9.62 -23.80 -9.54
C TRP A 59 8.93 -24.64 -10.61
N LYS A 60 7.62 -24.86 -10.48
CA LYS A 60 6.80 -25.57 -11.48
C LYS A 60 6.80 -24.82 -12.81
N LYS A 61 6.64 -23.48 -12.79
CA LYS A 61 6.70 -22.64 -14.01
C LYS A 61 8.05 -22.76 -14.74
N ILE A 62 9.15 -22.79 -14.01
CA ILE A 62 10.50 -22.92 -14.61
C ILE A 62 10.67 -24.29 -15.28
N ARG A 63 10.16 -25.37 -14.67
CA ARG A 63 10.27 -26.73 -15.21
C ARG A 63 9.35 -27.00 -16.41
N GLN A 64 8.29 -26.22 -16.60
CA GLN A 64 7.33 -26.42 -17.68
C GLN A 64 7.82 -25.79 -19.00
N LYS A 65 8.10 -26.63 -20.01
CA LYS A 65 8.59 -26.19 -21.34
C LYS A 65 7.60 -25.32 -22.13
N ARG A 66 6.30 -25.42 -21.86
CA ARG A 66 5.24 -24.78 -22.69
C ARG A 66 4.86 -23.37 -22.22
N THR A 67 5.17 -23.01 -20.97
CA THR A 67 4.89 -21.72 -20.33
C THR A 67 6.05 -21.34 -19.40
N SER A 68 7.27 -21.41 -19.94
CA SER A 68 8.48 -21.03 -19.20
C SER A 68 8.45 -19.53 -18.93
N ASP A 69 8.04 -19.16 -17.73
CA ASP A 69 8.04 -17.79 -17.26
C ASP A 69 9.45 -17.43 -16.78
N ARG A 70 10.21 -16.74 -17.65
CA ARG A 70 11.60 -16.33 -17.38
C ARG A 70 11.70 -15.45 -16.13
N TYR A 71 10.64 -14.72 -15.78
CA TYR A 71 10.61 -13.89 -14.58
C TYR A 71 10.52 -14.70 -13.29
N SER A 72 10.08 -15.97 -13.35
CA SER A 72 10.05 -16.86 -12.18
C SER A 72 11.45 -17.11 -11.61
N ILE A 73 12.50 -17.06 -12.44
CA ILE A 73 13.89 -17.18 -11.99
C ILE A 73 14.27 -15.99 -11.10
N LEU A 74 13.87 -14.78 -11.48
CA LEU A 74 14.16 -13.57 -10.72
C LEU A 74 13.48 -13.60 -9.35
N VAL A 75 12.25 -14.13 -9.27
CA VAL A 75 11.52 -14.27 -7.99
C VAL A 75 12.25 -15.22 -7.05
N ILE A 76 12.67 -16.40 -7.52
CA ILE A 76 13.38 -17.37 -6.69
C ILE A 76 14.76 -16.84 -6.29
N ALA A 77 15.49 -16.22 -7.21
CA ALA A 77 16.79 -15.61 -6.94
C ALA A 77 16.68 -14.47 -5.91
N GLY A 78 15.69 -13.58 -6.08
CA GLY A 78 15.41 -12.48 -5.16
C GLY A 78 15.05 -12.99 -3.76
N PHE A 79 14.14 -13.96 -3.66
CA PHE A 79 13.80 -14.60 -2.38
C PHE A 79 15.04 -15.19 -1.70
N THR A 80 15.84 -15.97 -2.45
CA THR A 80 17.03 -16.62 -1.91
C THR A 80 18.05 -15.60 -1.42
N LEU A 81 18.30 -14.54 -2.20
CA LEU A 81 19.21 -13.47 -1.84
C LEU A 81 18.75 -12.75 -0.57
N THR A 82 17.49 -12.31 -0.52
CA THR A 82 16.93 -11.63 0.66
C THR A 82 16.94 -12.53 1.89
N PHE A 83 16.65 -13.82 1.74
CA PHE A 83 16.70 -14.79 2.83
C PHE A 83 18.12 -14.97 3.37
N LEU A 84 19.12 -15.13 2.50
CA LEU A 84 20.53 -15.26 2.89
C LEU A 84 21.05 -13.99 3.58
N ILE A 85 20.72 -12.81 3.05
CA ILE A 85 21.04 -11.51 3.67
C ILE A 85 20.41 -11.46 5.07
N GLY A 86 19.14 -11.86 5.21
CA GLY A 86 18.47 -11.94 6.51
C GLY A 86 19.18 -12.85 7.51
N LEU A 87 19.66 -14.01 7.08
CA LEU A 87 20.41 -14.93 7.95
C LEU A 87 21.75 -14.36 8.42
N VAL A 88 22.46 -13.62 7.56
CA VAL A 88 23.77 -13.04 7.87
C VAL A 88 23.66 -11.81 8.78
N PHE A 89 22.69 -10.93 8.52
CA PHE A 89 22.57 -9.66 9.22
C PHE A 89 21.66 -9.72 10.46
N GLY A 90 21.23 -10.90 10.93
CA GLY A 90 20.45 -11.03 12.17
C GLY A 90 18.93 -10.83 12.00
N GLY A 91 18.43 -10.88 10.77
CA GLY A 91 17.00 -10.90 10.46
C GLY A 91 16.32 -9.53 10.36
N PRO A 92 14.98 -9.51 10.21
CA PRO A 92 14.22 -8.28 9.94
C PRO A 92 14.31 -7.17 10.99
N GLY A 93 14.67 -7.53 12.23
CA GLY A 93 14.77 -6.60 13.35
C GLY A 93 16.10 -5.86 13.44
N SER A 94 17.11 -6.20 12.61
CA SER A 94 18.41 -5.53 12.66
C SER A 94 18.45 -4.31 11.74
N ASP A 95 19.16 -3.28 12.19
CA ASP A 95 19.37 -2.05 11.41
C ASP A 95 20.10 -2.35 10.10
N ASP A 96 21.09 -3.24 10.12
CA ASP A 96 21.86 -3.63 8.92
C ASP A 96 20.98 -4.26 7.85
N PHE A 97 20.09 -5.19 8.23
CA PHE A 97 19.16 -5.80 7.28
C PHE A 97 18.18 -4.76 6.72
N GLN A 98 17.65 -3.89 7.58
CA GLN A 98 16.75 -2.81 7.16
C GLN A 98 17.43 -1.84 6.20
N HIS A 99 18.70 -1.50 6.44
CA HIS A 99 19.49 -0.68 5.52
C HIS A 99 19.64 -1.36 4.16
N VAL A 100 20.03 -2.64 4.11
CA VAL A 100 20.18 -3.34 2.83
C VAL A 100 18.86 -3.37 2.05
N VAL A 101 17.76 -3.71 2.73
CA VAL A 101 16.44 -3.80 2.09
C VAL A 101 15.95 -2.44 1.62
N THR A 102 16.07 -1.38 2.42
CA THR A 102 15.62 -0.02 2.04
C THR A 102 16.43 0.55 0.88
N HIS A 103 17.72 0.29 0.80
CA HIS A 103 18.55 0.69 -0.35
C HIS A 103 18.20 -0.03 -1.65
N ILE A 104 17.47 -1.16 -1.58
CA ILE A 104 16.92 -1.84 -2.76
C ILE A 104 15.51 -1.32 -3.08
N ILE A 105 14.66 -1.16 -2.06
CA ILE A 105 13.26 -0.78 -2.25
C ILE A 105 13.12 0.69 -2.70
N PHE A 106 13.82 1.63 -2.05
CA PHE A 106 13.65 3.06 -2.34
C PHE A 106 13.99 3.45 -3.79
N PRO A 107 15.05 2.94 -4.43
CA PRO A 107 15.28 3.22 -5.84
C PRO A 107 14.21 2.63 -6.76
N ILE A 108 13.70 1.44 -6.46
CA ILE A 108 12.61 0.82 -7.24
C ILE A 108 11.35 1.66 -7.12
N GLU A 109 11.00 2.08 -5.90
CA GLU A 109 9.87 2.97 -5.63
C GLU A 109 10.03 4.30 -6.37
N ALA A 110 11.19 4.95 -6.27
CA ALA A 110 11.48 6.20 -6.98
C ALA A 110 11.40 6.03 -8.51
N GLY A 111 11.84 4.89 -9.05
CA GLY A 111 11.72 4.56 -10.47
C GLY A 111 10.26 4.41 -10.91
N LEU A 112 9.43 3.74 -10.12
CA LEU A 112 7.99 3.60 -10.39
C LEU A 112 7.28 4.95 -10.29
N LEU A 113 7.58 5.75 -9.27
CA LEU A 113 7.05 7.11 -9.14
C LEU A 113 7.49 8.01 -10.30
N GLY A 114 8.73 7.88 -10.76
CA GLY A 114 9.23 8.58 -11.95
C GLY A 114 8.49 8.17 -13.23
N ALA A 115 8.25 6.88 -13.43
CA ALA A 115 7.47 6.38 -14.56
C ALA A 115 6.01 6.89 -14.51
N LEU A 116 5.40 6.91 -13.33
CA LEU A 116 4.08 7.51 -13.12
C LEU A 116 4.09 9.01 -13.42
N ALA A 117 5.10 9.76 -12.97
CA ALA A 117 5.24 11.18 -13.24
C ALA A 117 5.30 11.45 -14.76
N ILE A 118 6.15 10.73 -15.49
CA ILE A 118 6.24 10.84 -16.95
C ILE A 118 4.90 10.49 -17.61
N GLY A 119 4.24 9.41 -17.17
CA GLY A 119 2.94 8.98 -17.69
C GLY A 119 1.86 10.04 -17.49
N LEU A 120 1.81 10.67 -16.31
CA LEU A 120 0.89 11.76 -15.98
C LEU A 120 1.19 13.01 -16.80
N THR A 121 2.47 13.38 -16.96
CA THR A 121 2.89 14.51 -17.79
C THR A 121 2.48 14.31 -19.25
N VAL A 122 2.74 13.14 -19.85
CA VAL A 122 2.35 12.84 -21.23
C VAL A 122 0.82 12.84 -21.37
N SER A 123 0.11 12.29 -20.40
CA SER A 123 -1.36 12.29 -20.38
C SER A 123 -1.92 13.70 -20.26
N GLY A 124 -1.29 14.56 -19.45
CA GLY A 124 -1.62 15.99 -19.34
C GLY A 124 -1.44 16.71 -20.68
N PHE A 125 -0.31 16.52 -21.37
CA PHE A 125 -0.11 17.09 -22.70
C PHE A 125 -1.12 16.58 -23.74
N ARG A 126 -1.46 15.30 -23.69
CA ARG A 126 -2.52 14.73 -24.56
C ARG A 126 -3.87 15.37 -24.26
N LEU A 127 -4.21 15.61 -23.00
CA LEU A 127 -5.45 16.29 -22.59
C LEU A 127 -5.53 17.71 -23.18
N TYR A 128 -4.42 18.47 -23.14
CA TYR A 128 -4.35 19.80 -23.76
C TYR A 128 -4.57 19.78 -25.27
N ARG A 129 -4.02 18.78 -25.96
CA ARG A 129 -4.10 18.68 -27.42
C ARG A 129 -5.47 18.18 -27.89
N ALA A 130 -6.06 17.23 -27.16
CA ALA A 130 -7.29 16.54 -27.57
C ALA A 130 -8.56 17.38 -27.31
N ASN A 131 -8.60 18.16 -26.22
CA ASN A 131 -9.78 18.91 -25.83
C ASN A 131 -9.51 20.42 -25.88
N ARG A 132 -10.34 21.18 -26.61
CA ARG A 132 -10.38 22.66 -26.56
C ARG A 132 -11.50 23.19 -25.64
N GLY A 133 -11.94 22.38 -24.68
CA GLY A 133 -12.99 22.74 -23.73
C GLY A 133 -12.48 23.58 -22.55
N TRP A 134 -13.40 24.10 -21.75
CA TRP A 134 -13.11 24.89 -20.54
C TRP A 134 -12.14 24.18 -19.58
N MET A 135 -12.22 22.85 -19.54
CA MET A 135 -11.44 22.00 -18.63
C MET A 135 -9.94 22.04 -18.93
N THR A 136 -9.57 22.20 -20.20
CA THR A 136 -8.19 22.36 -20.64
C THR A 136 -7.60 23.70 -20.19
N ILE A 137 -8.41 24.77 -20.20
CA ILE A 137 -8.00 26.10 -19.74
C ILE A 137 -7.75 26.06 -18.24
N VAL A 138 -8.67 25.49 -17.47
CA VAL A 138 -8.51 25.35 -16.01
C VAL A 138 -7.30 24.50 -15.66
N PHE A 139 -7.09 23.39 -16.36
CA PHE A 139 -5.89 22.57 -16.19
C PHE A 139 -4.61 23.37 -16.53
N GLY A 140 -4.64 24.18 -17.60
CA GLY A 140 -3.63 25.19 -17.99
C GLY A 140 -3.20 26.06 -16.84
N ILE A 141 -4.18 26.81 -16.33
CA ILE A 141 -3.99 27.76 -15.25
C ILE A 141 -3.46 27.02 -14.01
N ALA A 142 -4.09 25.91 -13.61
CA ALA A 142 -3.65 25.13 -12.46
C ALA A 142 -2.20 24.66 -12.58
N THR A 143 -1.81 24.12 -13.74
CA THR A 143 -0.43 23.64 -13.98
C THR A 143 0.58 24.76 -13.85
N ILE A 144 0.34 25.89 -14.51
CA ILE A 144 1.23 27.06 -14.43
C ILE A 144 1.33 27.56 -12.98
N LEU A 145 0.20 27.67 -12.30
CA LEU A 145 0.12 28.16 -10.93
C LEU A 145 0.88 27.23 -9.98
N PHE A 146 0.71 25.91 -10.08
CA PHE A 146 1.46 24.93 -9.28
C PHE A 146 2.96 24.91 -9.58
N LEU A 147 3.38 25.08 -10.84
CA LEU A 147 4.79 25.18 -11.20
C LEU A 147 5.43 26.44 -10.59
N LEU A 148 4.74 27.58 -10.66
CA LEU A 148 5.20 28.83 -10.05
C LEU A 148 5.21 28.77 -8.51
N LEU A 149 4.26 28.08 -7.89
CA LEU A 149 4.21 27.91 -6.44
C LEU A 149 5.36 27.07 -5.88
N ASN A 150 5.76 26.02 -6.61
CA ASN A 150 6.81 25.10 -6.19
C ASN A 150 8.21 25.53 -6.64
N SER A 151 8.34 26.53 -7.54
CA SER A 151 9.64 27.02 -8.00
C SER A 151 10.38 27.90 -6.98
N GLY A 152 9.73 28.28 -5.88
CA GLY A 152 10.30 29.16 -4.85
C GLY A 152 10.39 30.64 -5.24
N VAL A 153 9.84 31.04 -6.39
CA VAL A 153 9.92 32.44 -6.88
C VAL A 153 9.14 33.41 -5.98
N PHE A 154 8.04 32.96 -5.38
CA PHE A 154 7.17 33.80 -4.54
C PHE A 154 7.56 33.83 -3.06
N THR A 155 8.48 32.98 -2.60
CA THR A 155 8.90 32.95 -1.19
C THR A 155 9.88 34.06 -0.83
N THR A 156 10.58 34.63 -1.82
CA THR A 156 11.66 35.62 -1.60
C THR A 156 11.22 37.07 -1.81
N SER A 157 10.11 37.35 -2.50
CA SER A 157 9.83 38.66 -3.10
C SER A 157 8.57 39.39 -2.65
N LEU A 158 7.64 38.76 -1.91
CA LEU A 158 6.35 39.35 -1.55
C LEU A 158 6.07 39.24 -0.05
N ASP A 159 6.36 40.29 0.71
CA ASP A 159 6.19 40.33 2.17
C ASP A 159 4.77 40.74 2.62
N ILE A 160 3.76 40.46 1.78
CA ILE A 160 2.35 40.78 2.08
C ILE A 160 1.72 39.58 2.80
N PRO A 161 1.29 39.72 4.07
CA PRO A 161 0.81 38.61 4.90
C PRO A 161 -0.40 37.85 4.31
N LEU A 162 -1.31 38.56 3.65
CA LEU A 162 -2.50 37.96 3.02
C LEU A 162 -2.15 37.05 1.84
N ILE A 163 -1.18 37.46 1.01
CA ILE A 163 -0.74 36.70 -0.16
C ILE A 163 0.06 35.48 0.30
N LYS A 164 0.93 35.62 1.31
CA LYS A 164 1.66 34.49 1.91
C LYS A 164 0.71 33.41 2.47
N ASN A 165 -0.34 33.79 3.18
CA ASN A 165 -1.31 32.84 3.73
C ASN A 165 -2.11 32.11 2.63
N ALA A 166 -2.57 32.84 1.60
CA ALA A 166 -3.28 32.24 0.47
C ALA A 166 -2.39 31.28 -0.34
N LEU A 167 -1.15 31.68 -0.64
CA LEU A 167 -0.17 30.84 -1.32
C LEU A 167 0.19 29.60 -0.48
N GLY A 168 0.32 29.75 0.84
CA GLY A 168 0.60 28.65 1.76
C GLY A 168 -0.50 27.59 1.81
N VAL A 169 -1.77 27.98 1.62
CA VAL A 169 -2.88 27.01 1.48
C VAL A 169 -2.75 26.25 0.16
N LEU A 170 -2.48 26.95 -0.95
CA LEU A 170 -2.34 26.30 -2.26
C LEU A 170 -1.11 25.38 -2.34
N GLN A 171 0.00 25.72 -1.68
CA GLN A 171 1.18 24.86 -1.62
C GLN A 171 0.94 23.55 -0.86
N ARG A 172 -0.01 23.53 0.08
CA ARG A 172 -0.35 22.32 0.86
C ARG A 172 -1.39 21.42 0.18
N LEU A 173 -2.04 21.88 -0.90
CA LEU A 173 -3.05 21.10 -1.61
C LEU A 173 -2.53 19.76 -2.16
N PRO A 174 -1.34 19.70 -2.81
CA PRO A 174 -0.77 18.44 -3.27
C PRO A 174 -0.48 17.47 -2.12
N ASP A 175 0.06 17.97 -1.00
CA ASP A 175 0.31 17.16 0.20
C ASP A 175 -0.99 16.62 0.79
N ALA A 176 -2.05 17.44 0.81
CA ALA A 176 -3.39 17.02 1.21
C ALA A 176 -3.95 15.96 0.27
N GLY A 177 -3.70 16.05 -1.04
CA GLY A 177 -4.03 15.03 -2.03
C GLY A 177 -3.32 13.69 -1.76
N GLY A 178 -2.01 13.73 -1.50
CA GLY A 178 -1.24 12.54 -1.11
C GLY A 178 -1.77 11.87 0.16
N ARG A 179 -2.08 12.67 1.19
CA ARG A 179 -2.74 12.18 2.41
C ARG A 179 -4.13 11.61 2.13
N GLY A 180 -4.89 12.23 1.22
CA GLY A 180 -6.19 11.73 0.77
C GLY A 180 -6.11 10.34 0.13
N ILE A 181 -5.08 10.09 -0.68
CA ILE A 181 -4.83 8.76 -1.26
C ILE A 181 -4.54 7.74 -0.16
N LEU A 182 -3.71 8.08 0.82
CA LEU A 182 -3.42 7.20 1.96
C LEU A 182 -4.66 6.87 2.79
N ILE A 183 -5.51 7.87 3.06
CA ILE A 183 -6.80 7.68 3.75
C ILE A 183 -7.71 6.78 2.91
N GLY A 184 -7.79 7.01 1.60
CA GLY A 184 -8.57 6.18 0.69
C GLY A 184 -8.12 4.71 0.68
N LEU A 185 -6.80 4.48 0.65
CA LEU A 185 -6.22 3.14 0.74
C LEU A 185 -6.57 2.47 2.08
N ALA A 186 -6.46 3.21 3.19
CA ALA A 186 -6.80 2.71 4.51
C ALA A 186 -8.29 2.33 4.61
N LEU A 187 -9.20 3.19 4.12
CA LEU A 187 -10.63 2.90 4.07
C LEU A 187 -10.95 1.71 3.15
N GLY A 188 -10.21 1.55 2.05
CA GLY A 188 -10.30 0.39 1.17
C GLY A 188 -9.94 -0.91 1.89
N ALA A 189 -8.84 -0.93 2.64
CA ALA A 189 -8.43 -2.06 3.45
C ALA A 189 -9.44 -2.39 4.56
N ILE A 190 -9.98 -1.37 5.25
CA ILE A 190 -11.03 -1.55 6.26
C ILE A 190 -12.28 -2.15 5.62
N THR A 191 -12.67 -1.68 4.43
CA THR A 191 -13.84 -2.20 3.71
C THR A 191 -13.65 -3.67 3.32
N ALA A 192 -12.47 -4.06 2.86
CA ALA A 192 -12.15 -5.46 2.59
C ALA A 192 -12.25 -6.32 3.86
N GLY A 193 -11.70 -5.84 4.99
CA GLY A 193 -11.84 -6.52 6.28
C GLY A 193 -13.29 -6.67 6.73
N LEU A 194 -14.10 -5.60 6.61
CA LEU A 194 -15.53 -5.63 6.93
C LEU A 194 -16.31 -6.61 6.05
N ARG A 195 -16.02 -6.68 4.74
CA ARG A 195 -16.67 -7.65 3.85
C ARG A 195 -16.38 -9.10 4.25
N ILE A 196 -15.17 -9.38 4.71
CA ILE A 196 -14.79 -10.70 5.23
C ILE A 196 -15.54 -10.99 6.54
N ILE A 197 -15.57 -10.04 7.48
CA ILE A 197 -16.28 -10.20 8.78
C ILE A 197 -17.79 -10.42 8.56
N LEU A 198 -18.40 -9.64 7.67
CA LEU A 198 -19.81 -9.77 7.31
C LEU A 198 -20.12 -11.03 6.49
N GLY A 199 -19.09 -11.81 6.12
CA GLY A 199 -19.24 -13.05 5.37
C GLY A 199 -19.75 -12.85 3.93
N ILE A 200 -19.57 -11.64 3.38
CA ILE A 200 -19.84 -11.29 1.98
C ILE A 200 -18.77 -11.96 1.12
N ASP A 201 -17.50 -11.76 1.48
CA ASP A 201 -16.35 -12.43 0.86
C ASP A 201 -15.99 -13.65 1.72
N ARG A 202 -16.26 -14.85 1.22
CA ARG A 202 -16.04 -16.13 1.95
C ARG A 202 -14.81 -16.86 1.41
N PRO A 203 -13.59 -16.60 1.94
CA PRO A 203 -12.38 -17.29 1.47
C PRO A 203 -12.36 -18.79 1.80
N TYR A 204 -13.28 -19.26 2.66
CA TYR A 204 -13.36 -20.63 3.14
C TYR A 204 -14.31 -21.52 2.33
N HIS A 205 -14.96 -21.00 1.28
CA HIS A 205 -15.74 -21.80 0.34
C HIS A 205 -14.88 -22.12 -0.88
N ASN A 206 -14.32 -23.33 -0.89
CA ASN A 206 -14.07 -24.06 -2.14
C ASN A 206 -15.24 -25.02 -2.38
#